data_AF-A0A961BJY5-F1
#
_entry.id   AF-A0A961BJY5-F1
#
_cell.length_a   1.000
_cell.length_b   1.000
_cell.length_c   1.000
_cell.angle_alpha   90.00
_cell.angle_beta   90.00
_cell.angle_gamma   90.00
#
_symmetry.space_group_name_H-M   'P 1'
#
loop_
_entity.id
_entity.type
_entity.pdbx_description
1 polymer ?
#
loop_
_entity_poly.entity_id
_entity_poly.type
_entity_poly.pdbx_seq_one_letter_code
_entity_poly.pdbx_strand_id
1 'polypeptide(L)'
;MIIAIAGFGISAMLTWLFIESYGGYSSERQMWLSGAIAGGKWALQLCLAWFVLGEKKWGYYRELGLICAAGSLILVPYILSPAGWGFFLGSLIACVVVMAGLICWRLPRIGLNRSWVMLWFVLLVIAVALQLTVVFHVIP
;
A
#
# COMPACT_ATOMS: atom_id res chain seq x y z
N MET A 1 -4.99 9.65 -15.93
CA MET A 1 -4.20 10.44 -14.96
C MET A 1 -5.01 10.80 -13.72
N ILE A 2 -6.11 11.56 -13.84
CA ILE A 2 -6.92 12.03 -12.69
C ILE A 2 -7.32 10.89 -11.74
N ILE A 3 -7.82 9.77 -12.27
CA ILE A 3 -8.20 8.58 -11.47
C ILE A 3 -7.02 8.03 -10.65
N ALA A 4 -5.82 8.00 -11.25
CA ALA A 4 -4.63 7.49 -10.55
C ALA A 4 -4.28 8.43 -9.39
N ILE A 5 -4.22 9.74 -9.64
CA ILE A 5 -3.91 10.76 -8.64
C ILE A 5 -4.93 10.72 -7.50
N ALA A 6 -6.23 10.71 -7.82
CA ALA A 6 -7.29 10.63 -6.82
C ALA A 6 -7.19 9.33 -6.02
N GLY A 7 -6.95 8.19 -6.69
CA GLY A 7 -6.83 6.90 -6.03
C GLY A 7 -5.64 6.83 -5.06
N PHE A 8 -4.47 7.31 -5.47
CA PHE A 8 -3.31 7.41 -4.60
C PHE A 8 -3.51 8.42 -3.47
N GLY A 9 -4.12 9.57 -3.74
CA GLY A 9 -4.41 10.60 -2.73
C GLY A 9 -5.34 10.08 -1.63
N ILE A 10 -6.46 9.45 -2.02
CA ILE A 10 -7.39 8.80 -1.08
C ILE A 10 -6.67 7.71 -0.29
N SER A 11 -5.89 6.87 -0.97
CA SER A 11 -5.15 5.80 -0.31
C SER A 11 -4.17 6.33 0.73
N ALA A 12 -3.37 7.34 0.38
CA ALA A 12 -2.41 7.96 1.28
C ALA A 12 -3.09 8.61 2.49
N MET A 13 -4.19 9.35 2.28
CA MET A 13 -4.96 9.97 3.34
C MET A 13 -5.54 8.92 4.31
N LEU A 14 -6.19 7.88 3.78
CA LEU A 14 -6.77 6.81 4.60
C LEU A 14 -5.69 6.01 5.34
N THR A 15 -4.56 5.74 4.70
CA THR A 15 -3.43 5.08 5.36
C THR A 15 -2.86 5.95 6.49
N TRP A 16 -2.74 7.27 6.30
CA TRP A 16 -2.31 8.18 7.37
C TRP A 16 -3.29 8.16 8.55
N LEU A 17 -4.59 8.32 8.29
CA LEU A 17 -5.62 8.29 9.33
C LEU A 17 -5.62 6.95 10.08
N PHE A 18 -5.41 5.84 9.38
CA PHE A 18 -5.28 4.51 10.00
C PHE A 18 -4.06 4.40 10.92
N ILE A 19 -2.92 4.94 10.51
CA ILE A 19 -1.69 4.99 11.34
C ILE A 19 -1.94 5.85 12.59
N GLU A 20 -2.51 7.04 12.41
CA GLU A 20 -2.82 7.98 13.50
C GLU A 20 -3.85 7.43 14.48
N SER A 21 -4.82 6.66 14.00
CA SER A 21 -5.82 5.99 14.84
C SER A 21 -5.22 4.90 15.74
N TYR A 22 -4.02 4.39 15.42
CA TYR A 22 -3.38 3.34 16.20
C TYR A 22 -2.44 3.91 17.27
N GLY A 23 -2.84 3.79 18.53
CA GLY A 23 -2.05 4.25 19.69
C GLY A 23 -0.78 3.46 20.01
N GLY A 24 -0.38 2.47 19.19
CA GLY A 24 0.85 1.70 19.39
C GLY A 24 2.08 2.27 18.69
N TYR A 25 1.95 3.37 17.95
CA TYR A 25 3.11 4.15 17.53
C TYR A 25 3.64 4.96 18.72
N SER A 26 4.91 4.77 19.06
CA SER A 26 5.62 5.43 20.16
C SER A 26 5.93 6.92 19.92
N SER A 27 5.91 7.36 18.66
CA SER A 27 6.22 8.74 18.27
C SER A 27 5.73 9.07 16.86
N GLU A 28 5.52 10.36 16.59
CA GLU A 28 5.24 10.86 15.24
C GLU A 28 6.34 10.47 14.24
N ARG A 29 7.61 10.43 14.69
CA ARG A 29 8.73 10.01 13.84
C ARG A 29 8.54 8.59 13.32
N GLN A 30 8.06 7.69 14.17
CA GLN A 30 7.76 6.31 13.81
C GLN A 30 6.60 6.23 12.82
N MET A 31 5.57 7.08 12.99
CA MET A 31 4.44 7.18 12.05
C MET A 31 4.90 7.66 10.67
N TRP A 32 5.71 8.73 10.62
CA TRP A 32 6.30 9.24 9.38
C TRP A 32 7.19 8.21 8.71
N LEU A 33 7.99 7.46 9.47
CA LEU A 33 8.81 6.37 8.92
C LEU A 33 7.95 5.26 8.32
N SER A 34 6.87 4.85 9.01
CA SER A 34 5.92 3.88 8.49
C SER A 34 5.27 4.35 7.19
N GLY A 35 4.81 5.60 7.17
CA GLY A 35 4.27 6.25 5.97
C GLY A 35 5.30 6.33 4.84
N ALA A 36 6.56 6.64 5.14
CA ALA A 36 7.64 6.73 4.18
C ALA A 36 8.00 5.37 3.57
N ILE A 37 8.00 4.28 4.36
CA ILE A 37 8.22 2.92 3.85
C ILE A 37 7.06 2.51 2.93
N ALA A 38 5.81 2.73 3.36
CA ALA A 38 4.63 2.43 2.57
C ALA A 38 4.60 3.24 1.26
N GLY A 39 4.83 4.55 1.34
CA GLY A 39 4.89 5.45 0.18
C GLY A 39 6.08 5.16 -0.73
N GLY A 40 7.25 4.85 -0.16
CA GLY A 40 8.48 4.53 -0.89
C GLY A 40 8.35 3.28 -1.76
N LYS A 41 7.67 2.24 -1.26
CA LYS A 41 7.29 1.06 -2.07
C LYS A 41 6.56 1.48 -3.34
N TRP A 42 5.54 2.34 -3.20
CA TRP A 42 4.73 2.77 -4.33
C TRP A 42 5.50 3.69 -5.27
N ALA A 43 6.25 4.65 -4.73
CA ALA A 43 7.09 5.54 -5.51
C ALA A 43 8.08 4.76 -6.38
N LEU A 44 8.79 3.78 -5.81
CA LEU A 44 9.72 2.92 -6.55
C LEU A 44 9.03 2.19 -7.70
N GLN A 45 7.85 1.61 -7.45
CA GLN A 45 7.10 0.87 -8.45
C GLN A 45 6.56 1.77 -9.57
N LEU A 46 6.11 2.98 -9.24
CA LEU A 46 5.66 3.99 -10.20
C LEU A 46 6.81 4.52 -11.05
N CYS A 47 7.97 4.79 -10.44
CA CYS A 47 9.19 5.18 -11.13
C CYS A 47 9.64 4.09 -12.10
N LEU A 48 9.70 2.83 -11.67
CA LEU A 48 10.09 1.74 -12.57
C LEU A 48 9.11 1.62 -13.76
N ALA A 49 7.81 1.73 -13.49
CA ALA A 49 6.80 1.73 -14.55
C ALA A 49 6.96 2.89 -15.53
N TRP A 50 7.41 4.06 -15.07
CA TRP A 50 7.67 5.23 -15.94
C TRP A 50 8.72 4.91 -17.01
N PHE A 51 9.81 4.26 -16.59
CA PHE A 51 10.94 3.95 -17.46
C PHE A 51 10.71 2.69 -18.32
N VAL A 52 9.96 1.70 -17.83
CA VAL A 52 9.89 0.38 -18.46
C VAL A 52 8.62 0.14 -19.28
N LEU A 53 7.47 0.70 -18.89
CA LEU A 53 6.18 0.30 -19.47
C LEU A 53 5.76 1.03 -20.76
N GLY A 54 6.55 2.00 -21.23
CA GLY A 54 6.23 2.75 -22.45
C GLY A 54 4.82 3.34 -22.39
N GLU A 55 3.96 3.05 -23.38
CA GLU A 55 2.57 3.52 -23.41
C GLU A 55 1.65 2.83 -22.39
N LYS A 56 1.99 1.63 -21.91
CA LYS A 56 1.18 0.89 -20.93
C LYS A 56 1.24 1.51 -19.53
N LYS A 57 2.18 2.44 -19.26
CA LYS A 57 2.37 3.10 -17.96
C LYS A 57 1.10 3.78 -17.45
N TRP A 58 0.32 4.38 -18.35
CA TRP A 58 -0.91 5.09 -17.97
C TRP A 58 -2.02 4.17 -17.48
N GLY A 59 -2.19 3.02 -18.15
CA GLY A 59 -3.11 1.97 -17.70
C GLY A 59 -2.66 1.38 -16.36
N TYR A 60 -1.36 1.17 -16.21
CA TYR A 60 -0.78 0.70 -14.96
C TYR A 60 -1.03 1.64 -13.78
N TYR A 61 -0.77 2.94 -13.94
CA TYR A 61 -1.03 3.93 -12.89
C TYR A 61 -2.50 4.03 -12.51
N ARG A 62 -3.39 3.97 -13.50
CA ARG A 62 -4.83 3.97 -13.25
C ARG A 62 -5.24 2.76 -12.41
N GLU A 63 -4.83 1.55 -12.80
CA GLU A 63 -5.18 0.34 -12.06
C GLU A 63 -4.57 0.34 -10.67
N LEU A 64 -3.29 0.70 -10.53
CA LEU A 64 -2.66 0.79 -9.21
C LEU A 64 -3.36 1.79 -8.30
N GLY A 65 -3.67 3.00 -8.79
CA GLY A 65 -4.37 4.01 -7.98
C GLY A 65 -5.72 3.52 -7.50
N LEU A 66 -6.49 2.83 -8.36
CA LEU A 66 -7.77 2.22 -7.99
C LEU A 66 -7.60 1.10 -6.96
N ILE A 67 -6.60 0.24 -7.12
CA ILE A 67 -6.31 -0.84 -6.18
C ILE A 67 -5.91 -0.29 -4.82
N CYS A 68 -5.09 0.76 -4.79
CA CYS A 68 -4.69 1.46 -3.57
C CYS A 68 -5.88 2.06 -2.84
N ALA A 69 -6.75 2.78 -3.55
CA ALA A 69 -7.97 3.31 -2.95
C ALA A 69 -8.88 2.18 -2.42
N ALA A 70 -9.12 1.14 -3.20
CA ALA A 70 -9.96 0.02 -2.81
C ALA A 70 -9.41 -0.73 -1.58
N GLY A 71 -8.10 -0.95 -1.53
CA GLY A 71 -7.44 -1.53 -0.37
C GLY A 71 -7.55 -0.65 0.87
N SER A 72 -7.24 0.64 0.75
CA SER A 72 -7.30 1.57 1.88
C SER A 72 -8.71 1.77 2.42
N LEU A 73 -9.77 1.59 1.62
CA LEU A 73 -11.15 1.61 2.12
C LEU A 73 -11.43 0.50 3.16
N ILE A 74 -10.69 -0.62 3.10
CA ILE A 74 -10.78 -1.70 4.10
C ILE A 74 -10.29 -1.24 5.49
N LEU A 75 -9.52 -0.15 5.56
CA LEU A 75 -9.00 0.40 6.82
C LEU A 75 -10.04 1.28 7.55
N VAL A 76 -11.08 1.75 6.85
CA VAL A 76 -12.09 2.69 7.38
C VAL A 76 -12.77 2.19 8.66
N PRO A 77 -13.18 0.91 8.79
CA PRO A 77 -13.78 0.41 10.02
C PRO A 77 -12.88 0.60 11.26
N TYR A 78 -11.56 0.43 11.11
CA TYR A 78 -10.61 0.66 12.22
C TYR A 78 -10.45 2.16 12.50
N ILE A 79 -10.39 3.00 11.45
CA ILE A 79 -10.29 4.46 11.61
C ILE A 79 -11.49 5.01 12.41
N LEU A 80 -12.70 4.53 12.12
CA LEU A 80 -13.92 5.02 12.78
C LEU A 80 -14.13 4.45 14.18
N SER A 81 -13.63 3.23 14.43
CA SER A 81 -13.74 2.56 15.73
C SER A 81 -12.42 1.87 16.07
N PRO A 82 -11.41 2.65 16.50
CA PRO A 82 -10.11 2.08 16.84
C PRO A 82 -10.26 1.10 17.99
N ALA A 83 -9.70 -0.10 17.82
CA ALA A 83 -9.68 -1.12 18.86
C ALA A 83 -8.27 -1.68 19.06
N GLY A 84 -8.18 -2.75 19.86
CA GLY A 84 -6.91 -3.37 20.21
C GLY A 84 -6.11 -3.89 19.00
N TRP A 85 -4.87 -4.29 19.29
CA TRP A 85 -3.88 -4.78 18.31
C TRP A 85 -4.43 -5.79 17.29
N GLY A 86 -5.29 -6.72 17.72
CA GLY A 86 -5.88 -7.72 16.83
C GLY A 86 -6.72 -7.12 15.70
N PHE A 87 -7.51 -6.07 15.97
CA PHE A 87 -8.31 -5.42 14.93
C PHE A 87 -7.42 -4.60 13.99
N PHE A 88 -6.43 -3.89 14.53
CA PHE A 88 -5.43 -3.17 13.73
C PHE A 88 -4.73 -4.10 12.73
N LEU A 89 -4.16 -5.20 13.24
CA LEU A 89 -3.44 -6.18 12.42
C LEU A 89 -4.37 -6.88 11.43
N GLY A 90 -5.59 -7.24 11.87
CA GLY A 90 -6.61 -7.82 11.01
C GLY A 90 -7.00 -6.92 9.85
N SER A 91 -7.23 -5.63 10.09
CA SER A 91 -7.51 -4.62 9.06
C SER A 91 -6.35 -4.47 8.08
N LEU A 92 -5.11 -4.46 8.57
CA LEU A 92 -3.92 -4.38 7.71
C LEU A 92 -3.79 -5.61 6.81
N ILE A 93 -3.95 -6.81 7.36
CA ILE A 93 -3.91 -8.07 6.60
C ILE A 93 -5.03 -8.10 5.56
N ALA A 94 -6.27 -7.74 5.93
CA ALA A 94 -7.39 -7.71 5.02
C ALA A 94 -7.16 -6.74 3.86
N CYS A 95 -6.64 -5.54 4.15
CA CYS A 95 -6.21 -4.57 3.13
C CYS A 95 -5.20 -5.19 2.16
N VAL A 96 -4.11 -5.77 2.68
CA VAL A 96 -3.06 -6.39 1.85
C VAL A 96 -3.61 -7.53 0.99
N VAL A 97 -4.47 -8.40 1.55
CA VAL A 97 -5.08 -9.53 0.82
C VAL A 97 -5.98 -9.03 -0.31
N VAL A 98 -6.84 -8.03 -0.05
CA VAL A 98 -7.70 -7.44 -1.08
C VAL A 98 -6.85 -6.82 -2.19
N MET A 99 -5.82 -6.07 -1.84
CA MET A 99 -4.91 -5.47 -2.82
C MET A 99 -4.17 -6.53 -3.64
N ALA A 100 -3.67 -7.59 -3.00
CA ALA A 100 -2.99 -8.69 -3.68
C ALA A 100 -3.92 -9.39 -4.69
N GLY A 101 -5.16 -9.68 -4.29
CA GLY A 101 -6.17 -10.25 -5.19
C GLY A 101 -6.44 -9.35 -6.41
N LEU A 102 -6.62 -8.05 -6.17
CA LEU A 102 -6.85 -7.10 -7.25
C LEU A 102 -5.63 -6.90 -8.16
N ILE A 103 -4.41 -6.90 -7.63
CA ILE A 103 -3.14 -6.87 -8.39
C ILE A 103 -3.09 -8.07 -9.34
N CYS A 104 -3.28 -9.28 -8.80
CA CYS A 104 -3.25 -10.52 -9.57
C CYS A 104 -4.32 -10.56 -10.66
N TRP A 105 -5.47 -9.93 -10.42
CA TRP A 105 -6.58 -9.93 -11.35
C TRP A 105 -6.49 -8.84 -12.43
N ARG A 106 -6.13 -7.61 -12.06
CA ARG A 106 -6.21 -6.43 -12.94
C ARG A 106 -4.96 -6.22 -13.79
N LEU A 107 -3.77 -6.42 -13.23
CA LEU A 107 -2.53 -6.15 -13.99
C LEU A 107 -2.37 -7.03 -15.23
N PRO A 108 -2.66 -8.35 -15.21
CA PRO A 108 -2.59 -9.16 -16.42
C PRO A 108 -3.60 -8.75 -17.49
N ARG A 109 -4.78 -8.23 -17.10
CA ARG A 109 -5.84 -7.82 -18.03
C ARG A 109 -5.49 -6.59 -18.86
N ILE A 110 -4.59 -5.75 -18.37
CA ILE A 110 -4.03 -4.63 -19.14
C ILE A 110 -2.78 -5.03 -19.95
N GLY A 111 -2.54 -6.34 -20.12
CA GLY A 111 -1.46 -6.88 -20.94
C GLY A 111 -0.07 -6.72 -20.33
N LEU A 112 0.03 -6.67 -18.99
CA LEU A 112 1.31 -6.71 -18.29
C LEU A 112 1.72 -8.15 -17.98
N ASN A 113 3.03 -8.40 -18.06
CA ASN A 113 3.60 -9.69 -17.68
C ASN A 113 3.43 -9.94 -16.17
N ARG A 114 3.31 -11.20 -15.77
CA ARG A 114 3.23 -11.64 -14.37
C ARG A 114 4.45 -11.20 -13.54
N SER A 115 5.57 -10.88 -14.17
CA SER A 115 6.72 -10.26 -13.49
C SER A 115 6.36 -8.97 -12.74
N TRP A 116 5.41 -8.17 -13.24
CA TRP A 116 4.93 -6.96 -12.56
C TRP A 116 4.10 -7.25 -11.31
N VAL A 117 3.36 -8.37 -11.33
CA VAL A 117 2.66 -8.88 -10.15
C VAL A 117 3.69 -9.37 -9.13
N MET A 118 4.69 -10.15 -9.57
CA MET A 118 5.76 -10.63 -8.69
C MET A 118 6.57 -9.49 -8.07
N LEU A 119 6.89 -8.46 -8.84
CA LEU A 119 7.55 -7.26 -8.34
C LEU A 119 6.76 -6.63 -7.18
N TRP A 120 5.43 -6.55 -7.29
CA TRP A 120 4.60 -6.01 -6.20
C TRP A 120 4.75 -6.81 -4.91
N PHE A 121 4.77 -8.14 -5.00
CA PHE A 121 4.95 -9.02 -3.83
C PHE A 121 6.36 -8.90 -3.25
N VAL A 122 7.40 -8.84 -4.09
CA VAL A 122 8.78 -8.62 -3.63
C VAL A 122 8.89 -7.31 -2.85
N LEU A 123 8.36 -6.22 -3.40
CA LEU A 123 8.36 -4.92 -2.73
C LEU A 123 7.49 -4.92 -1.47
N LEU A 124 6.39 -5.69 -1.43
CA LEU A 124 5.59 -5.87 -0.23
C LEU A 124 6.39 -6.56 0.87
N VAL A 125 7.07 -7.67 0.57
CA VAL A 125 7.90 -8.40 1.54
C VAL A 125 8.98 -7.49 2.11
N ILE A 126 9.67 -6.73 1.27
CA ILE A 126 10.67 -5.75 1.71
C ILE A 126 10.04 -4.69 2.62
N ALA A 127 8.91 -4.12 2.23
CA ALA A 127 8.23 -3.10 3.04
C ALA A 127 7.79 -3.67 4.40
N VAL A 128 7.22 -4.88 4.44
CA VAL A 128 6.84 -5.55 5.69
C VAL A 128 8.06 -5.83 6.56
N ALA A 129 9.16 -6.33 5.98
CA ALA A 129 10.39 -6.55 6.71
C ALA A 129 10.92 -5.25 7.33
N LEU A 130 10.93 -4.14 6.58
CA LEU A 130 11.33 -2.82 7.09
C LEU A 130 10.38 -2.29 8.19
N GLN A 131 9.08 -2.54 8.07
CA GLN A 131 8.12 -2.19 9.12
C GLN A 131 8.40 -2.98 10.41
N LEU A 132 8.67 -4.28 10.30
CA LEU A 132 8.92 -5.12 11.48
C LEU A 132 10.28 -4.86 12.12
N THR A 133 11.31 -4.53 11.33
CA THR A 133 12.68 -4.32 11.83
C THR A 133 12.94 -2.87 12.25
N VAL A 134 12.61 -1.90 11.40
CA VAL A 134 13.00 -0.49 11.60
C VAL A 134 11.90 0.33 12.28
N VAL A 135 10.63 0.03 12.01
CA VAL A 135 9.51 0.76 12.62
C VAL A 135 9.21 0.16 13.98
N PHE A 136 8.77 -1.09 14.03
CA PHE A 136 8.27 -1.71 15.26
C PHE A 136 9.33 -2.44 16.08
N HIS A 137 10.55 -2.62 15.56
CA HIS A 137 11.65 -3.31 16.26
C HIS A 137 11.24 -4.69 16.81
N VAL A 138 10.36 -5.39 16.10
CA VAL A 138 9.84 -6.73 16.44
C VAL A 138 10.85 -7.81 16.07
N ILE A 139 11.56 -7.61 14.97
CA ILE A 139 12.62 -8.50 14.49
C ILE A 139 13.93 -7.73 14.65
N PRO A 140 14.93 -8.27 15.38
CA PRO A 140 16.23 -7.66 15.54
C PRO A 140 17.04 -7.65 14.23
#